data_AF-A0A2E7Y777-F1
#
_entry.id   AF-A0A2E7Y777-F1
#
_cell.length_a   1.000
_cell.length_b   1.000
_cell.length_c   1.000
_cell.angle_alpha   90.00
_cell.angle_beta   90.00
_cell.angle_gamma   90.00
#
_symmetry.space_group_name_H-M   'P 1'
#
loop_
_entity.id
_entity.type
_entity.pdbx_description
1 polymer ?
#
loop_
_entity_poly.entity_id
_entity_poly.type
_entity_poly.pdbx_seq_one_letter_code
_entity_poly.pdbx_strand_id
1 'polypeptide(L)'
;MPSNRFQCSRMPLGSPSEPKERQNVNSLRKGNPTMRLTMPLLLALAAATLTSVGCDSEAEQNRLTLLEQENTELRTKLDERNKALDAANGELRQANENLRNQAEDFATQAEGWQAQSAGSFDNIEGVTATYGPNDITIAVEGDVLFDSGRTTLKTAAKNSLNRVTEILRAQYPGNSIIVAGHTDTDPIRKSGHKSNHHLGFERGWAVRNYLKGRGIDAGDIAVMSYGPDRPMSSSKQSRRVEIVVAQ
;
A
#
# COMPACT_ATOMS: atom_id res chain seq x y z
N MET A 1 27.42 28.30 2.44
CA MET A 1 28.39 27.21 2.69
C MET A 1 28.06 26.63 4.05
N PRO A 2 27.85 25.31 4.25
CA PRO A 2 28.20 24.20 3.36
C PRO A 2 26.99 23.58 2.62
N SER A 3 27.30 23.01 1.47
CA SER A 3 26.43 22.24 0.58
C SER A 3 26.51 20.76 0.95
N ASN A 4 25.39 20.14 1.37
CA ASN A 4 25.33 18.70 1.58
C ASN A 4 24.68 18.03 0.35
N ARG A 5 25.54 17.48 -0.50
CA ARG A 5 25.19 16.82 -1.77
C ARG A 5 25.00 15.34 -1.47
N PHE A 6 23.76 14.88 -1.34
CA PHE A 6 23.47 13.44 -1.25
C PHE A 6 23.79 12.78 -2.59
N GLN A 7 24.89 12.03 -2.64
CA GLN A 7 25.21 11.12 -3.74
C GLN A 7 24.42 9.82 -3.55
N CYS A 8 23.47 9.57 -4.44
CA CYS A 8 22.92 8.22 -4.64
C CYS A 8 23.99 7.36 -5.33
N SER A 9 24.63 6.46 -4.58
CA SER A 9 25.41 5.36 -5.16
C SER A 9 24.47 4.39 -5.87
N ARG A 10 24.59 4.30 -7.20
CA ARG A 10 24.00 3.23 -8.00
C ARG A 10 24.65 1.90 -7.61
N MET A 11 23.87 0.97 -7.06
CA MET A 11 24.24 -0.44 -7.02
C MET A 11 24.24 -1.02 -8.45
N PRO A 12 25.20 -1.86 -8.83
CA PRO A 12 25.17 -2.52 -10.13
C PRO A 12 24.11 -3.63 -10.12
N LEU A 13 23.22 -3.58 -11.09
CA LEU A 13 22.30 -4.67 -11.42
C LEU A 13 23.12 -5.87 -11.89
N GLY A 14 23.07 -6.96 -11.12
CA GLY A 14 23.62 -8.25 -11.53
C GLY A 14 22.91 -8.75 -12.77
N SER A 15 23.69 -9.14 -13.78
CA SER A 15 23.22 -9.73 -15.04
C SER A 15 22.51 -11.06 -14.82
N PRO A 16 21.52 -11.42 -15.68
CA PRO A 16 20.85 -12.70 -15.61
C PRO A 16 21.81 -13.83 -16.05
N SER A 17 22.00 -14.83 -15.18
CA SER A 17 22.72 -16.05 -15.51
C SER A 17 21.87 -16.94 -16.43
N GLU A 18 22.45 -17.36 -17.56
CA GLU A 18 21.87 -18.28 -18.54
C GLU A 18 21.47 -19.65 -17.94
N PRO A 19 20.43 -20.31 -18.48
CA PRO A 19 20.08 -21.67 -18.09
C PRO A 19 21.01 -22.69 -18.78
N LYS A 20 21.65 -23.56 -17.99
CA LYS A 20 22.43 -24.69 -18.52
C LYS A 20 21.50 -25.75 -19.14
N GLU A 21 21.68 -25.93 -20.43
CA GLU A 21 21.10 -26.96 -21.30
C GLU A 21 21.34 -28.38 -20.75
N ARG A 22 20.27 -29.12 -20.44
CA ARG A 22 20.36 -30.55 -20.10
C ARG A 22 20.40 -31.35 -21.39
N GLN A 23 21.52 -32.03 -21.62
CA GLN A 23 21.67 -32.94 -22.75
C GLN A 23 20.72 -34.13 -22.64
N ASN A 24 19.97 -34.32 -23.72
CA ASN A 24 19.04 -35.40 -23.99
C ASN A 24 19.81 -36.69 -24.34
N VAL A 25 19.81 -37.67 -23.44
CA VAL A 25 20.34 -39.03 -23.71
C VAL A 25 19.20 -39.96 -24.12
N ASN A 26 18.66 -39.75 -25.31
CA ASN A 26 17.74 -40.70 -25.91
C ASN A 26 17.95 -40.78 -27.43
N SER A 27 19.05 -41.43 -27.83
CA SER A 27 19.15 -42.02 -29.16
C SER A 27 20.26 -43.06 -29.17
N LEU A 28 19.92 -44.34 -29.20
CA LEU A 28 20.64 -45.40 -29.93
C LEU A 28 19.78 -46.67 -29.90
N ARG A 29 18.78 -46.74 -30.78
CA ARG A 29 18.08 -47.97 -31.15
C ARG A 29 18.14 -48.13 -32.67
N LYS A 30 18.98 -49.04 -33.16
CA LYS A 30 18.94 -49.71 -34.49
C LYS A 30 19.55 -51.11 -34.26
N GLY A 31 18.78 -52.20 -34.30
CA GLY A 31 18.52 -53.07 -35.48
C GLY A 31 19.75 -53.97 -35.75
N ASN A 32 19.74 -55.28 -35.93
CA ASN A 32 18.78 -56.36 -36.28
C ASN A 32 19.46 -57.71 -35.86
N PRO A 33 19.17 -58.89 -36.44
CA PRO A 33 18.06 -59.78 -36.14
C PRO A 33 18.52 -61.19 -35.69
N THR A 34 17.52 -62.02 -35.40
CA THR A 34 17.54 -63.46 -35.09
C THR A 34 18.42 -64.34 -35.98
N MET A 35 19.11 -65.33 -35.40
CA MET A 35 19.18 -66.71 -35.91
C MET A 35 19.68 -67.69 -34.83
N ARG A 36 18.88 -68.72 -34.53
CA ARG A 36 19.29 -69.90 -33.74
C ARG A 36 19.80 -70.99 -34.69
N LEU A 37 20.99 -71.51 -34.45
CA LEU A 37 21.55 -72.81 -34.88
C LEU A 37 22.90 -72.92 -34.12
N THR A 38 23.26 -73.93 -33.33
CA THR A 38 23.40 -75.36 -33.61
C THR A 38 23.56 -76.18 -32.30
N MET A 39 23.49 -77.49 -32.47
CA MET A 39 23.36 -78.65 -31.57
C MET A 39 24.65 -79.00 -30.73
N PRO A 40 24.75 -80.14 -29.99
CA PRO A 40 24.94 -80.21 -28.53
C PRO A 40 26.24 -80.93 -28.07
N LEU A 41 26.33 -81.24 -26.76
CA LEU A 41 27.01 -82.42 -26.14
C LEU A 41 28.26 -82.16 -25.26
N LEU A 42 28.25 -82.89 -24.12
CA LEU A 42 29.35 -83.36 -23.24
C LEU A 42 29.65 -82.65 -21.89
N LEU A 43 29.16 -83.34 -20.84
CA LEU A 43 29.88 -83.86 -19.66
C LEU A 43 30.23 -82.95 -18.45
N ALA A 44 29.50 -83.22 -17.35
CA ALA A 44 29.91 -83.44 -15.96
C ALA A 44 31.25 -82.88 -15.43
N LEU A 45 31.24 -82.12 -14.32
CA LEU A 45 31.42 -82.62 -12.94
C LEU A 45 31.35 -81.47 -11.90
N ALA A 46 30.78 -81.80 -10.74
CA ALA A 46 30.63 -81.08 -9.46
C ALA A 46 31.41 -79.78 -9.16
N ALA A 47 30.68 -78.79 -8.64
CA ALA A 47 31.14 -77.96 -7.52
C ALA A 47 29.93 -77.56 -6.65
N ALA A 48 29.77 -78.26 -5.53
CA ALA A 48 29.01 -77.76 -4.40
C ALA A 48 29.72 -76.52 -3.84
N THR A 49 29.02 -75.39 -3.75
CA THR A 49 29.13 -74.31 -2.72
C THR A 49 28.62 -73.00 -3.31
N LEU A 50 27.38 -72.63 -2.98
CA LEU A 50 26.94 -71.25 -2.70
C LEU A 50 25.49 -71.30 -2.19
N THR A 51 25.23 -72.19 -1.22
CA THR A 51 24.01 -72.15 -0.40
C THR A 51 24.34 -71.40 0.89
N SER A 52 24.40 -70.06 0.85
CA SER A 52 24.28 -69.19 2.04
C SER A 52 24.37 -67.69 1.70
N VAL A 53 23.53 -67.18 0.79
CA VAL A 53 23.16 -65.75 0.80
C VAL A 53 21.65 -65.70 0.61
N GLY A 54 20.91 -66.08 1.65
CA GLY A 54 19.47 -66.26 1.55
C GLY A 54 18.81 -66.03 2.90
N CYS A 55 18.99 -64.82 3.44
CA CYS A 55 18.15 -64.20 4.49
C CYS A 55 18.48 -62.70 4.65
N ASP A 56 19.66 -62.22 4.25
CA ASP A 56 19.96 -60.77 4.27
C ASP A 56 19.48 -60.03 3.00
N SER A 57 19.30 -60.72 1.87
CA SER A 57 18.96 -60.06 0.60
C SER A 57 17.51 -59.59 0.51
N GLU A 58 16.56 -60.29 1.14
CA GLU A 58 15.14 -59.90 1.13
C GLU A 58 14.87 -58.71 2.04
N ALA A 59 15.52 -58.64 3.21
CA ALA A 59 15.43 -57.49 4.11
C ALA A 59 16.06 -56.23 3.47
N GLU A 60 17.20 -56.38 2.79
CA GLU A 60 17.85 -55.32 2.01
C GLU A 60 16.96 -54.87 0.84
N GLN A 61 16.35 -55.81 0.09
CA GLN A 61 15.42 -55.53 -1.01
C GLN A 61 14.13 -54.83 -0.53
N ASN A 62 13.58 -55.23 0.62
CA ASN A 62 12.43 -54.57 1.24
C ASN A 62 12.76 -53.14 1.69
N ARG A 63 13.99 -52.90 2.16
CA ARG A 63 14.46 -51.56 2.51
C ARG A 63 14.67 -50.67 1.28
N LEU A 64 15.25 -51.22 0.22
CA LEU A 64 15.46 -50.50 -1.05
C LEU A 64 14.12 -50.10 -1.68
N THR A 65 13.16 -51.02 -1.72
CA THR A 65 11.80 -50.74 -2.23
C THR A 65 11.07 -49.70 -1.39
N LEU A 66 11.21 -49.72 -0.06
CA LEU A 66 10.65 -48.67 0.82
C LEU A 66 11.28 -47.29 0.56
N LEU A 67 12.60 -47.22 0.40
CA LEU A 67 13.30 -45.96 0.09
C LEU A 67 12.96 -45.42 -1.30
N GLU A 68 12.73 -46.31 -2.27
CA GLU A 68 12.23 -45.92 -3.59
C GLU A 68 10.82 -45.34 -3.48
N GLN A 69 9.93 -45.98 -2.71
CA GLN A 69 8.60 -45.45 -2.43
C GLN A 69 8.66 -44.07 -1.78
N GLU A 70 9.46 -43.88 -0.74
CA GLU A 70 9.63 -42.59 -0.06
C GLU A 70 10.18 -41.52 -1.02
N ASN A 71 11.16 -41.86 -1.86
CA ASN A 71 11.69 -40.94 -2.87
C ASN A 71 10.63 -40.54 -3.90
N THR A 72 9.79 -41.47 -4.33
CA THR A 72 8.68 -41.15 -5.24
C THR A 72 7.66 -40.24 -4.56
N GLU A 73 7.32 -40.48 -3.29
CA GLU A 73 6.41 -39.65 -2.51
C GLU A 73 6.96 -38.24 -2.26
N LEU A 74 8.24 -38.11 -1.94
CA LEU A 74 8.87 -36.80 -1.76
C LEU A 74 8.89 -36.01 -3.08
N ARG A 75 9.13 -36.70 -4.21
CA ARG A 75 9.08 -36.07 -5.54
C ARG A 75 7.67 -35.60 -5.89
N THR A 76 6.64 -36.37 -5.58
CA THR A 76 5.25 -35.93 -5.82
C THR A 76 4.89 -34.76 -4.92
N LYS A 77 5.24 -34.78 -3.63
CA LYS A 77 5.02 -33.64 -2.72
C LYS A 77 5.73 -32.37 -3.19
N LEU A 78 6.97 -32.47 -3.69
CA LEU A 78 7.69 -31.32 -4.24
C LEU A 78 7.02 -30.78 -5.51
N ASP A 79 6.59 -31.65 -6.41
CA ASP A 79 5.88 -31.26 -7.62
C ASP A 79 4.55 -30.57 -7.29
N GLU A 80 3.77 -31.11 -6.35
CA GLU A 80 2.55 -30.49 -5.84
C GLU A 80 2.80 -29.14 -5.18
N ARG A 81 3.83 -29.02 -4.35
CA ARG A 81 4.19 -27.74 -3.70
C ARG A 81 4.67 -26.71 -4.71
N ASN A 82 5.46 -27.10 -5.70
CA ASN A 82 5.90 -26.21 -6.76
C ASN A 82 4.70 -25.72 -7.60
N LYS A 83 3.78 -26.63 -7.98
CA LYS A 83 2.54 -26.26 -8.68
C LYS A 83 1.68 -25.30 -7.87
N ALA A 84 1.51 -25.55 -6.58
CA ALA A 84 0.77 -24.66 -5.69
C ALA A 84 1.45 -23.29 -5.55
N LEU A 85 2.79 -23.26 -5.47
CA LEU A 85 3.56 -22.03 -5.42
C LEU A 85 3.44 -21.23 -6.72
N ASP A 86 3.49 -21.89 -7.87
CA ASP A 86 3.34 -21.26 -9.18
C ASP A 86 1.94 -20.68 -9.36
N ALA A 87 0.90 -21.39 -8.93
CA ALA A 87 -0.47 -20.90 -8.92
C ALA A 87 -0.63 -19.66 -8.03
N ALA A 88 -0.15 -19.73 -6.78
CA ALA A 88 -0.20 -18.59 -5.85
C ALA A 88 0.60 -17.38 -6.37
N ASN A 89 1.75 -17.60 -6.98
CA ASN A 89 2.53 -16.54 -7.62
C ASN A 89 1.79 -15.94 -8.83
N GLY A 90 1.04 -16.74 -9.58
CA GLY A 90 0.17 -16.27 -10.66
C GLY A 90 -0.96 -15.37 -10.16
N GLU A 91 -1.68 -15.82 -9.13
CA GLU A 91 -2.75 -15.04 -8.48
C GLU A 91 -2.22 -13.72 -7.91
N LEU A 92 -1.06 -13.76 -7.25
CA LEU A 92 -0.44 -12.56 -6.71
C LEU A 92 -0.03 -11.56 -7.80
N ARG A 93 0.46 -12.04 -8.95
CA ARG A 93 0.75 -11.16 -10.10
C ARG A 93 -0.51 -10.49 -10.62
N GLN A 94 -1.59 -11.26 -10.80
CA GLN A 94 -2.87 -10.72 -11.26
C GLN A 94 -3.47 -9.72 -10.26
N ALA A 95 -3.41 -10.01 -8.95
CA ALA A 95 -3.86 -9.09 -7.92
C ALA A 95 -3.06 -7.78 -7.93
N ASN A 96 -1.74 -7.85 -8.11
CA ASN A 96 -0.89 -6.68 -8.21
C ASN A 96 -1.19 -5.85 -9.48
N GLU A 97 -1.47 -6.50 -10.61
CA GLU A 97 -1.88 -5.82 -11.85
C GLU A 97 -3.23 -5.11 -11.67
N ASN A 98 -4.22 -5.78 -11.08
CA ASN A 98 -5.53 -5.19 -10.80
C ASN A 98 -5.41 -3.98 -9.86
N LEU A 99 -4.60 -4.08 -8.79
CA LEU A 99 -4.35 -2.97 -7.88
C LEU A 99 -3.67 -1.79 -8.58
N ARG A 100 -2.73 -2.06 -9.51
CA ARG A 100 -2.07 -1.02 -10.30
C ARG A 100 -3.07 -0.31 -11.21
N ASN A 101 -3.91 -1.05 -11.93
CA ASN A 101 -4.92 -0.47 -12.81
C ASN A 101 -5.92 0.38 -12.03
N GLN A 102 -6.39 -0.10 -10.86
CA GLN A 102 -7.25 0.69 -9.98
C GLN A 102 -6.56 1.97 -9.52
N ALA A 103 -5.29 1.90 -9.10
CA ALA A 103 -4.54 3.07 -8.69
C ALA A 103 -4.36 4.10 -9.84
N GLU A 104 -4.14 3.63 -11.06
CA GLU A 104 -4.05 4.46 -12.27
C GLU A 104 -5.38 5.12 -12.62
N ASP A 105 -6.50 4.39 -12.50
CA ASP A 105 -7.84 4.93 -12.71
C ASP A 105 -8.18 6.01 -11.68
N PHE A 106 -7.82 5.80 -10.41
CA PHE A 106 -7.98 6.80 -9.36
C PHE A 106 -7.07 8.03 -9.59
N ALA A 107 -5.83 7.83 -10.05
CA ALA A 107 -4.89 8.91 -10.33
C ALA A 107 -5.39 9.78 -11.50
N THR A 108 -5.86 9.15 -12.59
CA THR A 108 -6.39 9.85 -13.77
C THR A 108 -7.65 10.64 -13.42
N GLN A 109 -8.54 10.07 -12.61
CA GLN A 109 -9.69 10.80 -12.07
C GLN A 109 -9.25 12.00 -11.22
N ALA A 110 -8.28 11.81 -10.31
CA ALA A 110 -7.75 12.88 -9.47
C ALA A 110 -7.13 14.04 -10.27
N GLU A 111 -6.40 13.75 -11.34
CA GLU A 111 -5.83 14.77 -12.24
C GLU A 111 -6.91 15.59 -12.95
N GLY A 112 -8.00 14.96 -13.40
CA GLY A 112 -9.15 15.65 -14.00
C GLY A 112 -9.83 16.65 -13.06
N TRP A 113 -10.02 16.28 -11.79
CA TRP A 113 -10.61 17.15 -10.77
C TRP A 113 -9.68 18.27 -10.34
N GLN A 114 -8.38 17.98 -10.18
CA GLN A 114 -7.38 18.98 -9.85
C GLN A 114 -7.21 20.01 -10.96
N ALA A 115 -7.25 19.62 -12.23
CA ALA A 115 -7.14 20.57 -13.36
C ALA A 115 -8.30 21.58 -13.43
N GLN A 116 -9.48 21.21 -12.94
CA GLN A 116 -10.66 22.11 -12.89
C GLN A 116 -10.71 22.96 -11.62
N SER A 117 -10.04 22.53 -10.55
CA SER A 117 -10.13 23.15 -9.22
C SER A 117 -8.85 23.88 -8.80
N ALA A 118 -7.73 23.67 -9.50
CA ALA A 118 -6.43 24.26 -9.20
C ALA A 118 -6.49 25.78 -9.35
N GLY A 119 -6.15 26.49 -8.27
CA GLY A 119 -5.73 27.89 -8.35
C GLY A 119 -6.55 28.89 -7.54
N SER A 120 -7.71 28.54 -6.97
CA SER A 120 -8.49 29.53 -6.22
C SER A 120 -7.90 29.83 -4.83
N PHE A 121 -7.55 28.80 -4.06
CA PHE A 121 -7.17 28.98 -2.65
C PHE A 121 -5.66 29.04 -2.38
N ASP A 122 -4.81 28.65 -3.34
CA ASP A 122 -3.37 28.42 -3.13
C ASP A 122 -2.56 29.70 -2.85
N ASN A 123 -3.11 30.86 -3.20
CA ASN A 123 -2.44 32.17 -3.04
C ASN A 123 -2.87 32.91 -1.75
N ILE A 124 -3.48 32.22 -0.79
CA ILE A 124 -3.96 32.81 0.46
C ILE A 124 -3.00 32.45 1.59
N GLU A 125 -2.53 33.46 2.33
CA GLU A 125 -1.59 33.27 3.44
C GLU A 125 -2.17 32.35 4.52
N GLY A 126 -1.40 31.32 4.88
CA GLY A 126 -1.77 30.36 5.92
C GLY A 126 -2.88 29.39 5.53
N VAL A 127 -3.17 29.27 4.23
CA VAL A 127 -4.20 28.37 3.70
C VAL A 127 -3.55 27.32 2.81
N THR A 128 -3.99 26.08 2.97
CA THR A 128 -3.68 24.98 2.06
C THR A 128 -4.98 24.34 1.62
N ALA A 129 -5.19 24.21 0.31
CA ALA A 129 -6.33 23.48 -0.23
C ALA A 129 -5.91 22.09 -0.69
N THR A 130 -6.77 21.11 -0.39
CA THR A 130 -6.68 19.74 -0.90
C THR A 130 -7.96 19.44 -1.64
N TYR A 131 -7.84 19.02 -2.89
CA TYR A 131 -8.97 18.74 -3.78
C TYR A 131 -9.14 17.23 -3.87
N GLY A 132 -10.25 16.73 -3.33
CA GLY A 132 -10.69 15.35 -3.42
C GLY A 132 -11.70 15.14 -4.55
N PRO A 133 -12.16 13.90 -4.76
CA PRO A 133 -13.12 13.58 -5.81
C PRO A 133 -14.54 14.10 -5.53
N ASN A 134 -14.92 14.28 -4.26
CA ASN A 134 -16.26 14.71 -3.84
C ASN A 134 -16.23 15.92 -2.90
N ASP A 135 -15.04 16.36 -2.49
CA ASP A 135 -14.91 17.47 -1.55
C ASP A 135 -13.64 18.28 -1.79
N ILE A 136 -13.66 19.50 -1.27
CA ILE A 136 -12.50 20.37 -1.21
C ILE A 136 -12.26 20.69 0.26
N THR A 137 -11.07 20.35 0.76
CA THR A 137 -10.67 20.64 2.14
C THR A 137 -9.71 21.83 2.15
N ILE A 138 -10.16 22.94 2.73
CA ILE A 138 -9.39 24.16 2.90
C ILE A 138 -8.90 24.22 4.34
N ALA A 139 -7.63 23.89 4.57
CA ALA A 139 -7.01 23.96 5.89
C ALA A 139 -6.42 25.35 6.12
N VAL A 140 -6.84 26.02 7.19
CA VAL A 140 -6.30 27.31 7.63
C VAL A 140 -5.49 27.12 8.91
N GLU A 141 -4.24 27.58 8.92
CA GLU A 141 -3.35 27.44 10.07
C GLU A 141 -3.94 28.10 11.33
N GLY A 142 -3.92 27.37 12.45
CA GLY A 142 -4.48 27.85 13.71
C GLY A 142 -3.76 29.08 14.27
N ASP A 143 -2.44 29.17 14.06
CA ASP A 143 -1.62 30.30 14.54
C ASP A 143 -1.85 31.59 13.70
N VAL A 144 -2.36 31.44 12.46
CA VAL A 144 -2.84 32.55 11.63
C VAL A 144 -4.21 33.01 12.13
N LEU A 145 -5.09 32.07 12.48
CA LEU A 145 -6.45 32.36 12.93
C LEU A 145 -6.53 32.93 14.35
N PHE A 146 -5.77 32.38 15.29
CA PHE A 146 -5.96 32.59 16.73
C PHE A 146 -4.64 32.79 17.46
N ASP A 147 -4.69 33.50 18.58
CA ASP A 147 -3.61 33.44 19.57
C ASP A 147 -3.69 32.16 20.41
N SER A 148 -2.59 31.80 21.08
CA SER A 148 -2.52 30.58 21.88
C SER A 148 -3.63 30.52 22.94
N GLY A 149 -4.37 29.41 22.98
CA GLY A 149 -5.50 29.20 23.89
C GLY A 149 -6.71 30.12 23.68
N ARG A 150 -6.74 30.91 22.59
CA ARG A 150 -7.87 31.79 22.25
C ARG A 150 -8.74 31.22 21.13
N THR A 151 -9.98 31.70 21.11
CA THR A 151 -11.01 31.42 20.09
C THR A 151 -11.45 32.68 19.34
N THR A 152 -10.99 33.85 19.78
CA THR A 152 -11.22 35.12 19.07
C THR A 152 -10.31 35.19 17.85
N LEU A 153 -10.91 35.40 16.68
CA LEU A 153 -10.17 35.56 15.42
C LEU A 153 -9.27 36.80 15.47
N LYS A 154 -8.00 36.63 15.07
CA LYS A 154 -7.04 37.72 14.90
C LYS A 154 -7.50 38.67 13.79
N THR A 155 -7.10 39.93 13.87
CA THR A 155 -7.41 40.90 12.80
C THR A 155 -6.80 40.48 11.47
N ALA A 156 -5.55 39.97 11.47
CA ALA A 156 -4.89 39.48 10.27
C ALA A 156 -5.60 38.27 9.65
N ALA A 157 -6.16 37.37 10.47
CA ALA A 157 -6.92 36.19 10.01
C ALA A 157 -8.11 36.55 9.11
N LYS A 158 -8.71 37.72 9.35
CA LYS A 158 -9.86 38.21 8.59
C LYS A 158 -9.53 38.40 7.12
N ASN A 159 -8.29 38.74 6.76
CA ASN A 159 -7.87 38.90 5.37
C ASN A 159 -7.88 37.56 4.63
N SER A 160 -7.27 36.52 5.21
CA SER A 160 -7.28 35.17 4.63
C SER A 160 -8.71 34.62 4.54
N LEU A 161 -9.49 34.74 5.62
CA LEU A 161 -10.88 34.27 5.64
C LEU A 161 -11.79 35.05 4.69
N ASN A 162 -11.54 36.34 4.42
CA ASN A 162 -12.29 37.10 3.41
C ASN A 162 -12.06 36.51 2.02
N ARG A 163 -10.80 36.28 1.65
CA ARG A 163 -10.45 35.70 0.35
C ARG A 163 -11.04 34.31 0.18
N VAL A 164 -10.97 33.47 1.22
CA VAL A 164 -11.63 32.16 1.24
C VAL A 164 -13.14 32.33 1.02
N THR A 165 -13.79 33.25 1.75
CA THR A 165 -15.25 33.44 1.63
C THR A 165 -15.67 33.97 0.27
N GLU A 166 -14.90 34.87 -0.34
CA GLU A 166 -15.16 35.39 -1.68
C GLU A 166 -15.16 34.27 -2.72
N ILE A 167 -14.18 33.37 -2.65
CA ILE A 167 -14.11 32.20 -3.52
C ILE A 167 -15.28 31.26 -3.26
N LEU A 168 -15.58 30.95 -1.99
CA LEU A 168 -16.71 30.07 -1.63
C LEU A 168 -18.02 30.59 -2.24
N ARG A 169 -18.27 31.89 -2.14
CA ARG A 169 -19.48 32.51 -2.70
C ARG A 169 -19.50 32.52 -4.23
N ALA A 170 -18.35 32.73 -4.86
CA ALA A 170 -18.26 32.84 -6.31
C ALA A 170 -18.32 31.48 -7.03
N GLN A 171 -17.75 30.44 -6.42
CA GLN A 171 -17.50 29.16 -7.08
C GLN A 171 -18.30 27.99 -6.49
N TYR A 172 -18.75 28.10 -5.24
CA TYR A 172 -19.45 27.01 -4.53
C TYR A 172 -20.76 27.48 -3.88
N PRO A 173 -21.65 28.20 -4.61
CA PRO A 173 -22.88 28.71 -4.03
C PRO A 173 -23.86 27.58 -3.68
N GLY A 174 -24.32 27.55 -2.42
CA GLY A 174 -25.29 26.56 -1.94
C GLY A 174 -24.71 25.18 -1.63
N ASN A 175 -23.40 25.00 -1.76
CA ASN A 175 -22.73 23.77 -1.34
C ASN A 175 -22.74 23.65 0.19
N SER A 176 -22.87 22.42 0.68
CA SER A 176 -22.74 22.14 2.11
C SER A 176 -21.30 22.31 2.56
N ILE A 177 -21.11 23.08 3.63
CA ILE A 177 -19.83 23.43 4.22
C ILE A 177 -19.74 22.84 5.63
N ILE A 178 -18.64 22.18 5.91
CA ILE A 178 -18.31 21.67 7.24
C ILE A 178 -17.07 22.41 7.75
N VAL A 179 -17.19 23.06 8.89
CA VAL A 179 -16.06 23.69 9.58
C VAL A 179 -15.61 22.79 10.73
N ALA A 180 -14.44 22.19 10.58
CA ALA A 180 -13.86 21.27 11.56
C ALA A 180 -12.67 21.89 12.28
N GLY A 181 -12.76 22.04 13.60
CA GLY A 181 -11.66 22.54 14.41
C GLY A 181 -10.76 21.43 14.95
N HIS A 182 -9.44 21.62 14.81
CA HIS A 182 -8.38 20.72 15.26
C HIS A 182 -7.45 21.41 16.27
N THR A 183 -6.89 20.63 17.19
CA THR A 183 -5.87 21.07 18.14
C THR A 183 -4.64 20.17 18.06
N ASP A 184 -3.56 20.56 18.72
CA ASP A 184 -2.51 19.60 19.06
C ASP A 184 -2.93 18.72 20.24
N THR A 185 -2.06 17.76 20.58
CA THR A 185 -2.24 16.81 21.69
C THR A 185 -1.79 17.41 23.03
N ASP A 186 -1.28 18.63 23.05
CA ASP A 186 -0.79 19.26 24.27
C ASP A 186 -1.96 19.50 25.24
N PRO A 187 -1.81 19.17 26.54
CA PRO A 187 -2.87 19.37 27.50
C PRO A 187 -3.13 20.87 27.73
N ILE A 188 -4.41 21.22 27.79
CA ILE A 188 -4.83 22.58 28.14
C ILE A 188 -4.43 22.88 29.59
N ARG A 189 -3.44 23.77 29.76
CA ARG A 189 -2.98 24.22 31.08
C ARG A 189 -3.50 25.62 31.48
N LYS A 190 -3.79 26.47 30.50
CA LYS A 190 -4.12 27.90 30.70
C LYS A 190 -5.20 28.38 29.74
N SER A 191 -6.29 27.61 29.57
CA SER A 191 -7.45 28.08 28.81
C SER A 191 -8.73 27.89 29.62
N GLY A 192 -9.76 28.67 29.32
CA GLY A 192 -11.09 28.52 29.93
C GLY A 192 -11.90 27.34 29.37
N HIS A 193 -11.34 26.56 28.44
CA HIS A 193 -12.01 25.43 27.80
C HIS A 193 -11.77 24.13 28.56
N LYS A 194 -12.81 23.27 28.61
CA LYS A 194 -12.79 22.02 29.39
C LYS A 194 -11.96 20.90 28.76
N SER A 195 -11.77 20.94 27.44
CA SER A 195 -11.01 19.94 26.69
C SER A 195 -10.54 20.49 25.33
N ASN A 196 -9.62 19.77 24.69
CA ASN A 196 -9.16 20.08 23.33
C ASN A 196 -10.28 19.97 22.28
N HIS A 197 -11.25 19.06 22.47
CA HIS A 197 -12.46 19.02 21.63
C HIS A 197 -13.33 20.26 21.82
N HIS A 198 -13.51 20.72 23.07
CA HIS A 198 -14.27 21.95 23.32
C HIS A 198 -13.57 23.16 22.69
N LEU A 199 -12.25 23.30 22.86
CA LEU A 199 -11.47 24.36 22.22
C LEU A 199 -11.55 24.32 20.70
N GLY A 200 -11.40 23.14 20.10
CA GLY A 200 -11.52 22.96 18.65
C GLY A 200 -12.91 23.33 18.15
N PHE A 201 -13.98 22.94 18.85
CA PHE A 201 -15.36 23.29 18.48
C PHE A 201 -15.57 24.81 18.52
N GLU A 202 -15.14 25.49 19.58
CA GLU A 202 -15.27 26.95 19.71
C GLU A 202 -14.50 27.71 18.61
N ARG A 203 -13.33 27.19 18.22
CA ARG A 203 -12.56 27.74 17.08
C ARG A 203 -13.29 27.55 15.76
N GLY A 204 -13.84 26.36 15.52
CA GLY A 204 -14.68 26.09 14.34
C GLY A 204 -15.92 26.99 14.33
N TRP A 205 -16.55 27.19 15.48
CA TRP A 205 -17.71 28.07 15.65
C TRP A 205 -17.38 29.54 15.34
N ALA A 206 -16.22 30.03 15.79
CA ALA A 206 -15.75 31.37 15.47
C ALA A 206 -15.58 31.58 13.96
N VAL A 207 -14.98 30.60 13.26
CA VAL A 207 -14.85 30.63 11.79
C VAL A 207 -16.22 30.56 11.11
N ARG A 208 -17.13 29.67 11.53
CA ARG A 208 -18.51 29.63 11.01
C ARG A 208 -19.21 30.99 11.13
N ASN A 209 -19.15 31.63 12.29
CA ASN A 209 -19.79 32.93 12.49
C ASN A 209 -19.17 34.01 11.60
N TYR A 210 -17.87 33.91 11.35
CA TYR A 210 -17.19 34.79 10.40
C TYR A 210 -17.71 34.59 8.97
N LEU A 211 -17.75 33.34 8.48
CA LEU A 211 -18.25 33.01 7.13
C LEU A 211 -19.71 33.46 6.95
N LYS A 212 -20.56 33.20 7.96
CA LYS A 212 -21.95 33.67 8.00
C LYS A 212 -22.04 35.20 7.89
N GLY A 213 -21.24 35.92 8.68
CA GLY A 213 -21.18 37.38 8.64
C GLY A 213 -20.71 37.97 7.30
N ARG A 214 -20.14 37.14 6.43
CA ARG A 214 -19.67 37.48 5.08
C ARG A 214 -20.61 36.98 3.97
N GLY A 215 -21.78 36.46 4.32
CA GLY A 215 -22.86 36.15 3.38
C GLY A 215 -22.92 34.70 2.91
N ILE A 216 -22.28 33.76 3.61
CA ILE A 216 -22.58 32.33 3.47
C ILE A 216 -23.82 32.02 4.32
N ASP A 217 -24.76 31.22 3.81
CA ASP A 217 -25.95 30.85 4.58
C ASP A 217 -25.55 30.03 5.81
N ALA A 218 -26.20 30.30 6.93
CA ALA A 218 -25.96 29.58 8.18
C ALA A 218 -26.46 28.12 8.12
N GLY A 219 -27.44 27.83 7.26
CA GLY A 219 -27.99 26.50 6.99
C GLY A 219 -27.04 25.62 6.18
N ASP A 220 -26.17 26.24 5.38
CA ASP A 220 -25.15 25.51 4.60
C ASP A 220 -23.93 25.14 5.46
N ILE A 221 -23.77 25.73 6.66
CA ILE A 221 -22.57 25.53 7.49
C ILE A 221 -22.86 24.68 8.73
N ALA A 222 -22.28 23.48 8.76
CA ALA A 222 -22.12 22.66 9.96
C ALA A 222 -20.78 22.91 10.65
N VAL A 223 -20.71 22.71 11.98
CA VAL A 223 -19.47 22.79 12.76
C VAL A 223 -19.25 21.49 13.49
N MET A 224 -18.01 21.01 13.47
CA MET A 224 -17.57 19.88 14.28
C MET A 224 -16.18 20.14 14.87
N SER A 225 -15.72 19.23 15.74
CA SER A 225 -14.34 19.24 16.21
C SER A 225 -13.79 17.84 16.31
N TYR A 226 -12.59 17.66 15.75
CA TYR A 226 -11.77 16.48 15.98
C TYR A 226 -10.90 16.63 17.24
N GLY A 227 -10.77 17.84 17.78
CA GLY A 227 -9.85 18.12 18.88
C GLY A 227 -8.44 17.62 18.52
N PRO A 228 -7.82 16.77 19.36
CA PRO A 228 -6.49 16.24 19.12
C PRO A 228 -6.46 14.94 18.28
N ASP A 229 -7.62 14.39 17.87
CA ASP A 229 -7.72 13.01 17.37
C ASP A 229 -7.22 12.82 15.92
N ARG A 230 -6.95 13.91 15.21
CA ARG A 230 -6.39 13.90 13.85
C ARG A 230 -5.07 14.70 13.78
N PRO A 231 -4.01 14.20 14.44
CA PRO A 231 -2.72 14.87 14.45
C PRO A 231 -2.06 14.83 13.08
N MET A 232 -1.33 15.88 12.75
CA MET A 232 -0.47 15.99 11.58
C MET A 232 1.00 15.80 11.99
N SER A 233 1.91 15.88 11.01
CA SER A 233 3.36 15.71 11.20
C SER A 233 4.00 16.66 12.23
N SER A 234 3.34 17.77 12.57
CA SER A 234 3.81 18.70 13.60
C SER A 234 2.64 19.31 14.38
N SER A 235 2.88 19.71 15.64
CA SER A 235 1.86 20.39 16.46
C SER A 235 1.32 21.65 15.79
N LYS A 236 2.17 22.40 15.07
CA LYS A 236 1.74 23.58 14.30
C LYS A 236 0.71 23.22 13.24
N GLN A 237 0.97 22.15 12.47
CA GLN A 237 0.03 21.67 11.45
C GLN A 237 -1.22 21.03 12.05
N SER A 238 -1.10 20.40 13.23
CA SER A 238 -2.26 19.83 13.94
C SER A 238 -3.22 20.93 14.39
N ARG A 239 -2.72 22.10 14.81
CA ARG A 239 -3.55 23.28 15.12
C ARG A 239 -4.04 23.93 13.83
N ARG A 240 -5.27 23.63 13.42
CA ARG A 240 -5.88 24.19 12.21
C ARG A 240 -7.40 24.21 12.30
N VAL A 241 -8.02 24.94 11.39
CA VAL A 241 -9.45 24.79 11.09
C VAL A 241 -9.56 24.38 9.63
N GLU A 242 -10.27 23.29 9.38
CA GLU A 242 -10.60 22.82 8.05
C GLU A 242 -11.99 23.33 7.67
N ILE A 243 -12.11 23.88 6.47
CA ILE A 243 -13.37 24.22 5.83
C ILE A 243 -13.52 23.24 4.67
N VAL A 244 -14.42 22.28 4.83
CA VAL A 244 -14.68 21.23 3.84
C VAL A 244 -15.93 21.59 3.06
N VAL A 245 -15.81 21.66 1.74
CA VAL A 245 -16.91 21.94 0.81
C VAL A 245 -17.29 20.62 0.16
N ALA A 246 -18.50 20.13 0.38
CA ALA A 246 -19.02 18.96 -0.32
C ALA A 246 -19.50 19.38 -1.72
N GLN A 247 -19.08 18.63 -2.76
CA GLN A 247 -19.41 18.89 -4.17
C GLN A 247 -20.60 18.05 -4.64
#